data_AF-A0A9P7B323-F1
#
_entry.id   AF-A0A9P7B323-F1
#
_cell.length_a   1.000
_cell.length_b   1.000
_cell.length_c   1.000
_cell.angle_alpha   90.00
_cell.angle_beta   90.00
_cell.angle_gamma   90.00
#
_symmetry.space_group_name_H-M   'P 1'
#
loop_
_entity.id
_entity.type
_entity.pdbx_description
1 polymer ?
#
loop_
_entity_poly.entity_id
_entity_poly.type
_entity_poly.pdbx_seq_one_letter_code
_entity_poly.pdbx_strand_id
1 'polypeptide(L)'
;NIAGADHPFHLHNSPMFVLSSGPGVISPEEASRLQHNLTNPLRRDTITVAPGTWRVVRVITDIPGTLLFHCHIVWHQVQGLLGILLVQPERVQQLQIPQDNVNLCAGGNMSMIDPGRKRALPTGPTSYALPAASKA
;
A
#
# COMPACT_ATOMS: atom_id res chain seq x y z
N ASN A 1 3.04 -1.75 -18.85
CA ASN A 1 4.01 -0.70 -18.47
C ASN A 1 4.45 0.03 -19.72
N ILE A 2 3.95 1.24 -19.91
CA ILE A 2 4.25 2.09 -21.09
C ILE A 2 5.33 3.15 -20.82
N ALA A 3 5.86 3.23 -19.59
CA ALA A 3 6.67 4.36 -19.12
C ALA A 3 8.20 4.18 -19.37
N GLY A 4 8.62 3.09 -20.01
CA GLY A 4 10.02 2.89 -20.40
C GLY A 4 11.01 2.56 -19.27
N ALA A 5 10.57 2.50 -18.01
CA ALA A 5 11.38 2.13 -16.84
C ALA A 5 10.77 0.95 -16.06
N ASP A 6 11.57 0.23 -15.27
CA ASP A 6 11.05 -0.80 -14.36
C ASP A 6 10.18 -0.17 -13.26
N HIS A 7 9.04 -0.79 -12.97
CA HIS A 7 8.21 -0.43 -11.82
C HIS A 7 8.03 -1.63 -10.88
N PRO A 8 8.71 -1.67 -9.72
CA PRO A 8 8.42 -2.63 -8.66
C PRO A 8 7.14 -2.20 -7.94
N PHE A 9 6.03 -2.87 -8.18
CA PHE A 9 4.77 -2.61 -7.48
C PHE A 9 4.69 -3.44 -6.21
N HIS A 10 4.41 -2.79 -5.09
CA HIS A 10 4.22 -3.39 -3.78
C HIS A 10 2.76 -3.25 -3.35
N LEU A 11 2.20 -4.32 -2.76
CA LEU A 11 0.89 -4.34 -2.13
C LEU A 11 1.04 -4.63 -0.64
N HIS A 12 0.47 -3.76 0.19
CA HIS A 12 0.47 -3.94 1.63
C HIS A 12 -0.46 -5.09 2.05
N ASN A 13 -0.12 -5.78 3.14
CA ASN A 13 -0.88 -6.83 3.84
C ASN A 13 -1.21 -8.13 3.08
N SER A 14 -1.36 -8.11 1.75
CA SER A 14 -1.77 -9.28 0.97
C SER A 14 -0.75 -9.59 -0.14
N PRO A 15 -0.29 -10.85 -0.26
CA PRO A 15 0.59 -11.23 -1.36
C PRO A 15 -0.17 -11.19 -2.69
N MET A 16 0.52 -10.75 -3.74
CA MET A 16 0.03 -10.84 -5.11
C MET A 16 0.39 -12.19 -5.71
N PHE A 17 -0.61 -12.82 -6.34
CA PHE A 17 -0.46 -14.07 -7.08
C PHE A 17 -0.30 -13.71 -8.54
N VAL A 18 0.86 -13.98 -9.14
CA VAL A 18 1.11 -13.64 -10.54
C VAL A 18 0.48 -14.72 -11.42
N LEU A 19 -0.68 -14.42 -11.99
CA LEU A 19 -1.46 -15.37 -12.79
C LEU A 19 -0.95 -15.51 -14.22
N SER A 20 -0.53 -14.39 -14.81
CA SER A 20 0.02 -14.33 -16.16
C SER A 20 0.83 -13.04 -16.35
N SER A 21 1.69 -13.05 -17.35
CA SER A 21 2.54 -11.94 -17.72
C SER A 21 2.86 -12.01 -19.21
N GLY A 22 3.08 -10.88 -19.85
CA GLY A 22 3.47 -10.87 -21.24
C GLY A 22 4.12 -9.56 -21.67
N PRO A 23 4.70 -9.54 -22.87
CA PRO A 23 5.21 -8.33 -23.50
C PRO A 23 4.08 -7.48 -24.08
N GLY A 24 4.44 -6.28 -24.51
CA GLY A 24 3.56 -5.32 -25.18
C GLY A 24 2.62 -4.55 -24.25
N VAL A 25 1.70 -3.85 -24.90
CA VAL A 25 0.56 -3.20 -24.27
C VAL A 25 -0.63 -4.11 -24.48
N ILE A 26 -1.24 -4.56 -23.39
CA ILE A 26 -2.41 -5.43 -23.45
C ILE A 26 -3.69 -4.59 -23.59
N SER A 27 -4.53 -4.93 -24.56
CA SER A 27 -5.87 -4.36 -24.70
C SER A 27 -6.86 -5.03 -23.73
N PRO A 28 -7.98 -4.36 -23.39
CA PRO A 28 -9.03 -4.99 -22.57
C PRO A 28 -9.61 -6.28 -23.18
N GLU A 29 -9.72 -6.33 -24.51
CA GLU A 29 -10.21 -7.51 -25.22
C GLU A 29 -9.24 -8.69 -25.08
N GLU A 30 -7.94 -8.47 -25.32
CA GLU A 30 -6.91 -9.49 -25.10
C GLU A 30 -6.86 -9.94 -23.64
N ALA A 31 -6.94 -9.00 -22.69
CA ALA A 31 -6.96 -9.29 -21.27
C ALA A 31 -8.10 -10.23 -20.87
N SER A 32 -9.29 -10.06 -21.45
CA SER A 32 -10.46 -10.91 -21.16
C SER A 32 -10.36 -12.34 -21.68
N ARG A 33 -9.45 -12.60 -22.64
CA ARG A 33 -9.23 -13.92 -23.25
C ARG A 33 -7.99 -14.63 -22.71
N LEU A 34 -7.24 -14.00 -21.80
CA LEU A 34 -6.03 -14.60 -21.25
C LEU A 34 -6.33 -15.90 -20.50
N GLN A 35 -5.47 -16.89 -20.74
CA GLN A 35 -5.40 -18.06 -19.88
C GLN A 35 -4.52 -17.75 -18.66
N HIS A 36 -4.97 -18.17 -17.48
CA HIS A 36 -4.30 -17.88 -16.22
C HIS A 36 -3.78 -19.16 -15.58
N ASN A 37 -2.57 -19.13 -15.03
CA ASN A 37 -2.09 -20.22 -14.19
C ASN A 37 -2.72 -20.10 -12.79
N LEU A 38 -3.64 -21.01 -12.48
CA LEU A 38 -4.30 -21.09 -11.18
C LEU A 38 -3.69 -22.17 -10.27
N THR A 39 -2.75 -22.96 -10.78
CA THR A 39 -2.11 -24.06 -10.06
C THR A 39 -0.82 -23.56 -9.41
N ASN A 40 -0.91 -23.22 -8.12
CA ASN A 40 0.21 -22.75 -7.31
C ASN A 40 1.09 -21.67 -7.99
N PRO A 41 0.50 -20.54 -8.41
CA PRO A 41 1.26 -19.47 -9.05
C PRO A 41 2.24 -18.81 -8.06
N LEU A 42 3.24 -18.11 -8.60
CA LEU A 42 4.16 -17.30 -7.80
C LEU A 42 3.38 -16.32 -6.92
N ARG A 43 3.67 -16.33 -5.60
CA ARG A 43 3.17 -15.37 -4.62
C ARG A 43 4.29 -14.50 -4.09
N ARG A 44 4.09 -13.18 -4.08
CA ARG A 44 5.00 -12.20 -3.47
C ARG A 44 4.29 -10.88 -3.21
N ASP A 45 4.77 -10.11 -2.23
CA ASP A 45 4.23 -8.78 -1.90
C ASP A 45 4.64 -7.68 -2.89
N THR A 46 5.72 -7.88 -3.64
CA THR A 46 6.29 -6.86 -4.53
C THR A 46 6.65 -7.49 -5.86
N ILE A 47 6.09 -7.02 -6.98
CA ILE A 47 6.33 -7.55 -8.33
C ILE A 47 6.93 -6.48 -9.25
N THR A 48 7.99 -6.82 -9.99
CA THR A 48 8.54 -5.92 -11.01
C THR A 48 7.76 -6.05 -12.32
N VAL A 49 7.29 -4.92 -12.84
CA VAL A 49 6.72 -4.80 -14.18
C VAL A 49 7.72 -4.09 -15.08
N ALA A 50 8.43 -4.86 -15.90
CA ALA A 50 9.46 -4.35 -16.80
C ALA A 50 8.90 -3.48 -17.93
N PRO A 51 9.71 -2.59 -18.54
CA PRO A 51 9.31 -1.78 -19.70
C PRO A 51 8.64 -2.62 -20.78
N GLY A 52 7.53 -2.14 -21.32
CA GLY A 52 6.82 -2.84 -22.38
C GLY A 52 6.30 -4.21 -21.98
N THR A 53 6.04 -4.45 -20.69
CA THR A 53 5.40 -5.69 -20.21
C THR A 53 4.18 -5.42 -19.34
N TRP A 54 3.38 -6.45 -19.10
CA TRP A 54 2.23 -6.43 -18.19
C TRP A 54 2.27 -7.63 -17.23
N ARG A 55 1.51 -7.52 -16.13
CA ARG A 55 1.29 -8.57 -15.13
C ARG A 55 -0.20 -8.59 -14.79
N VAL A 56 -0.80 -9.78 -14.72
CA VAL A 56 -2.12 -9.99 -14.12
C VAL A 56 -1.90 -10.61 -12.75
N VAL A 57 -2.43 -9.96 -11.73
CA VAL A 57 -2.34 -10.44 -10.35
C VAL A 57 -3.71 -10.75 -9.78
N ARG A 58 -3.76 -11.79 -8.94
CA ARG A 58 -4.88 -12.04 -8.04
C ARG A 58 -4.47 -11.63 -6.63
N VAL A 59 -5.41 -11.01 -5.93
CA VAL A 59 -5.31 -10.64 -4.52
C VAL A 59 -6.45 -11.33 -3.79
N ILE A 60 -6.16 -11.97 -2.66
CA ILE A 60 -7.20 -12.45 -1.76
C ILE A 60 -7.51 -11.32 -0.78
N THR A 61 -8.79 -10.97 -0.68
CA THR A 61 -9.31 -9.82 0.06
C THR A 61 -9.93 -10.25 1.40
N ASP A 62 -9.22 -11.09 2.16
CA ASP A 62 -9.66 -11.68 3.43
C ASP A 62 -9.29 -10.84 4.67
N ILE A 63 -8.36 -9.91 4.54
CA ILE A 63 -7.95 -8.96 5.59
C ILE A 63 -8.65 -7.60 5.37
N PRO A 64 -9.59 -7.17 6.24
CA PRO A 64 -10.20 -5.84 6.15
C PRO A 64 -9.16 -4.74 6.36
N GLY A 65 -9.22 -3.69 5.55
CA GLY A 65 -8.33 -2.55 5.70
C GLY A 65 -8.19 -1.70 4.45
N THR A 66 -7.35 -0.69 4.58
CA THR A 66 -6.95 0.21 3.49
C THR A 66 -5.55 -0.18 3.05
N LEU A 67 -5.43 -0.96 1.96
CA LEU A 67 -4.17 -1.51 1.49
C LEU A 67 -3.55 -0.57 0.46
N LEU A 68 -2.32 -0.10 0.73
CA LEU A 68 -1.59 0.73 -0.23
C LEU A 68 -0.99 -0.16 -1.32
N PHE A 69 -1.23 0.22 -2.58
CA PHE A 69 -0.65 -0.41 -3.76
C PHE A 69 0.15 0.64 -4.53
N HIS A 70 1.47 0.51 -4.60
CA HIS A 70 2.30 1.57 -5.14
C HIS A 70 3.60 1.07 -5.73
N CYS A 71 4.24 1.90 -6.56
CA CYS A 71 5.62 1.65 -6.94
C CYS A 71 6.54 1.85 -5.72
N HIS A 72 7.44 0.91 -5.50
CA HIS A 72 8.40 0.93 -4.39
C HIS A 72 9.66 1.74 -4.70
N ILE A 73 9.62 2.55 -5.77
CA ILE A 73 10.57 3.63 -6.01
C ILE A 73 9.94 4.89 -5.43
N VAL A 74 10.51 5.40 -4.32
CA VAL A 74 9.93 6.53 -3.55
C VAL A 74 9.63 7.76 -4.42
N TRP A 75 10.49 8.04 -5.42
CA TRP A 75 10.26 9.14 -6.35
C TRP A 75 9.01 8.96 -7.19
N HIS A 76 8.75 7.74 -7.70
CA HIS A 76 7.52 7.45 -8.43
C HIS A 76 6.29 7.47 -7.52
N GLN A 77 6.42 7.03 -6.27
CA GLN A 77 5.35 7.13 -5.27
C GLN A 77 4.95 8.59 -5.04
N VAL A 78 5.92 9.48 -4.81
CA VAL A 78 5.67 10.92 -4.59
C VAL A 78 5.11 11.60 -5.84
N GLN A 79 5.44 11.11 -7.04
CA GLN A 79 4.84 11.56 -8.31
C GLN A 79 3.40 11.07 -8.54
N GLY A 80 2.85 10.28 -7.62
CA GLY A 80 1.46 9.81 -7.68
C GLY A 80 1.30 8.39 -8.22
N LEU A 81 2.37 7.61 -8.40
CA LEU A 81 2.29 6.19 -8.77
C LEU A 81 1.94 5.33 -7.54
N LEU A 82 0.79 5.65 -6.95
CA LEU A 82 0.22 5.07 -5.75
C LEU A 82 -1.30 4.90 -5.93
N GLY A 83 -1.87 3.92 -5.25
CA GLY A 83 -3.29 3.66 -5.22
C GLY A 83 -3.67 2.98 -3.91
N ILE A 84 -4.96 2.97 -3.61
CA ILE A 84 -5.52 2.40 -2.39
C ILE A 84 -6.56 1.37 -2.77
N LEU A 85 -6.45 0.17 -2.18
CA LEU A 85 -7.49 -0.85 -2.21
C LEU A 85 -8.20 -0.88 -0.86
N LEU A 86 -9.46 -0.45 -0.83
CA LEU A 86 -10.31 -0.55 0.36
C LEU A 86 -10.97 -1.94 0.39
N VAL A 87 -10.57 -2.77 1.35
CA VAL A 87 -11.03 -4.15 1.50
C VAL A 87 -12.02 -4.25 2.66
N GLN A 88 -13.20 -4.82 2.38
CA GLN A 88 -14.27 -5.07 3.37
C GLN A 88 -14.64 -3.81 4.17
N PRO A 89 -15.13 -2.73 3.52
CA PRO A 89 -15.36 -1.43 4.15
C PRO A 89 -16.30 -1.48 5.36
N GLU A 90 -17.31 -2.35 5.35
CA GLU A 90 -18.24 -2.52 6.47
C GLU A 90 -17.53 -3.03 7.72
N ARG A 91 -16.52 -3.88 7.56
CA ARG A 91 -15.69 -4.35 8.68
C ARG A 91 -14.66 -3.32 9.09
N VAL A 92 -14.13 -2.54 8.14
CA VAL A 92 -13.20 -1.44 8.43
C VAL A 92 -13.86 -0.41 9.34
N GLN A 93 -15.14 -0.08 9.11
CA GLN A 93 -15.91 0.84 9.96
C GLN A 93 -16.06 0.36 11.41
N GLN A 94 -15.94 -0.95 11.65
CA GLN A 94 -16.06 -1.55 12.96
C GLN A 94 -14.72 -1.67 13.70
N LEU A 95 -13.59 -1.40 13.01
CA LEU A 95 -12.27 -1.47 13.62
C LEU A 95 -12.10 -0.37 14.66
N GLN A 96 -11.65 -0.77 15.85
CA GLN A 96 -11.28 0.16 16.91
C GLN A 96 -9.82 0.58 16.70
N ILE A 97 -9.61 1.87 16.39
CA ILE A 97 -8.27 2.43 16.28
C ILE A 97 -7.74 2.64 17.71
N PRO A 98 -6.55 2.12 18.06
CA PRO A 98 -5.97 2.34 19.39
C PRO A 98 -5.88 3.83 19.72
N GLN A 99 -6.19 4.20 20.98
CA GLN A 99 -6.26 5.61 21.37
C GLN A 99 -4.93 6.34 21.12
N ASP A 100 -3.79 5.68 21.27
CA ASP A 100 -2.48 6.25 20.96
C ASP A 100 -2.36 6.68 19.49
N ASN A 101 -2.88 5.89 18.55
CA ASN A 101 -2.92 6.26 17.14
C ASN A 101 -3.87 7.44 16.88
N VAL A 102 -5.02 7.49 17.56
CA VAL A 102 -5.97 8.61 17.47
C VAL A 102 -5.32 9.90 18.01
N ASN A 103 -4.55 9.79 19.08
CA ASN A 103 -3.85 10.94 19.67
C ASN A 103 -2.80 11.55 18.72
N LEU A 104 -2.22 10.78 17.81
CA LEU A 104 -1.33 11.30 16.76
C LEU A 104 -2.03 12.25 15.78
N CYS A 105 -3.36 12.17 15.68
CA CYS A 105 -4.15 13.08 14.86
C CYS A 105 -4.42 14.42 15.57
N ALA A 106 -4.21 14.51 16.89
CA ALA A 106 -4.48 15.72 17.66
C ALA A 106 -3.56 16.87 17.21
N GLY A 107 -4.16 18.03 16.92
CA GLY A 107 -3.42 19.24 16.48
C GLY A 107 -3.20 19.35 14.97
N GLY A 108 -3.58 18.34 14.18
CA GLY A 108 -3.65 18.39 12.73
C GLY A 108 -5.07 18.64 12.23
N ASN A 109 -5.21 19.23 11.03
CA ASN A 109 -6.48 19.23 10.31
C ASN A 109 -6.46 18.03 9.34
N MET A 110 -7.27 16.99 9.61
CA MET A 110 -7.35 15.79 8.76
C MET A 110 -7.81 16.07 7.32
N SER A 111 -8.42 17.23 7.06
CA SER A 111 -8.85 17.64 5.72
C SER A 111 -7.78 18.44 4.96
N MET A 112 -6.61 18.70 5.57
CA MET A 112 -5.50 19.36 4.87
C MET A 112 -4.74 18.35 4.02
N ILE A 113 -4.75 18.55 2.71
CA ILE A 113 -3.80 17.93 1.78
C ILE A 113 -2.62 18.90 1.63
N ASP A 114 -1.70 18.90 2.59
CA ASP A 114 -0.47 19.71 2.54
C ASP A 114 0.75 18.77 2.58
N PRO A 115 1.81 18.96 1.76
CA PRO A 115 3.10 18.32 1.95
C PRO A 115 3.74 18.76 3.28
N GLY A 116 3.25 18.19 4.37
CA GLY A 116 3.78 18.25 5.73
C GLY A 116 4.61 19.48 6.06
N ARG A 117 3.97 20.60 6.46
CA ARG A 117 4.69 21.69 7.13
C ARG A 117 4.19 22.00 8.55
N LYS A 118 4.93 21.40 9.49
CA LYS A 118 5.46 21.96 10.75
C LYS A 118 4.62 23.00 11.48
N ARG A 119 3.58 22.59 12.20
CA ARG A 119 3.28 23.27 13.47
C ARG A 119 4.15 22.61 14.54
N ALA A 120 4.92 23.42 15.29
CA ALA A 120 5.73 22.90 16.39
C ALA A 120 4.82 22.09 17.31
N LEU A 121 5.28 20.89 17.71
CA LEU A 121 4.60 20.10 18.72
C LEU A 121 4.35 20.99 19.94
N PRO A 122 3.18 20.92 20.59
CA PRO A 122 2.93 21.69 21.80
C PRO A 122 4.04 21.41 22.82
N THR A 123 4.73 22.46 23.27
CA THR A 123 5.68 22.38 24.39
C THR A 123 4.88 22.27 25.69
N GLY A 124 4.19 21.15 25.88
CA GLY A 124 3.60 20.75 27.16
C GLY A 124 4.58 19.85 27.92
N PRO A 125 4.52 19.80 29.26
CA PRO A 125 5.47 19.02 30.04
C PRO A 125 5.35 17.54 29.67
N THR A 126 6.42 16.97 29.11
CA THR A 126 6.54 15.54 28.84
C THR A 126 6.64 14.79 30.16
N SER A 127 5.51 14.40 30.73
CA SER A 127 5.45 13.37 31.77
C SER A 127 5.18 12.00 31.14
N TYR A 128 6.01 11.59 30.17
CA TYR A 128 6.19 10.17 29.90
C TYR A 128 7.40 9.73 30.70
N ALA A 129 7.16 9.38 31.97
CA ALA A 129 8.13 8.67 32.77
C ALA A 129 8.32 7.29 32.15
N LEU A 130 9.46 7.08 31.48
CA LEU A 130 9.93 5.75 31.14
C LEU A 130 10.17 4.99 32.46
N PRO A 131 9.61 3.79 32.68
CA PRO A 131 9.99 3.00 33.84
C PRO A 131 11.48 2.67 33.72
N ALA A 132 12.22 3.00 34.78
CA ALA A 132 13.66 2.73 34.86
C ALA A 132 13.91 1.24 34.65
N ALA A 133 14.75 0.92 33.67
CA ALA A 133 15.26 -0.43 33.50
C ALA A 133 16.10 -0.81 34.73
N SER A 134 15.53 -1.65 35.59
CA SER A 134 16.27 -2.38 36.61
C SER A 134 17.26 -3.31 35.89
N LYS A 135 18.55 -3.01 35.98
CA LYS A 135 19.61 -3.96 35.64
C LYS A 135 19.70 -4.99 36.76
N ALA A 136 19.45 -6.25 36.41
CA ALA A 136 19.97 -7.42 37.11
C ALA A 136 20.99 -8.09 36.19
#